data_AF-A0A954LC68-F1
#
_entry.id   AF-A0A954LC68-F1
#
_cell.length_a   1.000
_cell.length_b   1.000
_cell.length_c   1.000
_cell.angle_alpha   90.00
_cell.angle_beta   90.00
_cell.angle_gamma   90.00
#
_symmetry.space_group_name_H-M   'P 1'
#
loop_
_entity.id
_entity.type
_entity.pdbx_description
1 polymer ?
#
loop_
_entity_poly.entity_id
_entity_poly.type
_entity_poly.pdbx_seq_one_letter_code
_entity_poly.pdbx_strand_id
1 'polypeptide(L)'
;MFGQPGAQEMLIVGVIALLLFGKRLPEVARNLGRGFSEFKKGMTGFQDEMRNVSRDADRLSYSSGSSSTEKKTESRPEPPQEEAAAGSDFDAPKFEVD
;
A
#
# COMPACT_ATOMS: atom_id res chain seq x y z
N MET A 1 -10.16 -37.96 2.95
CA MET A 1 -10.71 -36.88 2.11
C MET A 1 -11.57 -35.98 2.98
N PHE A 2 -10.99 -34.97 3.60
CA PHE A 2 -11.73 -33.91 4.30
C PHE A 2 -11.37 -32.60 3.61
N GLY A 3 -12.06 -32.33 2.50
CA GLY A 3 -12.08 -31.02 1.89
C GLY A 3 -12.75 -30.04 2.85
N GLN A 4 -12.40 -28.76 2.72
CA GLN A 4 -12.82 -27.67 3.59
C GLN A 4 -14.25 -27.84 4.11
N PRO A 5 -14.51 -27.63 5.42
CA PRO A 5 -15.84 -27.76 5.98
C PRO A 5 -16.81 -26.91 5.18
N GLY A 6 -17.87 -27.54 4.68
CA GLY A 6 -18.90 -26.90 3.89
C GLY A 6 -19.75 -25.97 4.75
N ALA A 7 -20.69 -25.31 4.08
CA ALA A 7 -21.63 -24.40 4.75
C ALA A 7 -22.47 -25.12 5.82
N GLN A 8 -22.77 -26.41 5.62
CA GLN A 8 -23.56 -27.20 6.56
C GLN A 8 -22.78 -27.48 7.86
N GLU A 9 -21.51 -27.86 7.76
CA GLU A 9 -20.63 -28.08 8.91
C GLU A 9 -20.42 -26.78 9.69
N MET A 10 -20.21 -25.66 8.99
CA MET A 10 -20.11 -24.34 9.61
C MET A 10 -21.38 -23.94 10.37
N LEU A 11 -22.56 -24.26 9.83
CA LEU A 11 -23.84 -24.00 10.51
C LEU A 11 -23.97 -24.83 11.79
N ILE A 12 -23.59 -26.11 11.76
CA ILE A 12 -23.61 -26.99 12.93
C ILE A 12 -22.67 -26.46 14.02
N VAL A 13 -21.44 -26.08 13.66
CA VAL A 13 -20.49 -25.47 14.60
C VAL A 13 -21.04 -24.15 15.15
N GLY A 14 -21.67 -23.33 14.31
CA GLY A 14 -22.34 -22.10 14.72
C GLY A 14 -23.45 -22.35 15.75
N VAL A 15 -24.28 -23.37 15.54
CA VAL A 15 -25.33 -23.76 16.51
C VAL A 15 -24.72 -24.23 17.82
N ILE A 16 -23.68 -25.06 17.79
CA ILE A 16 -22.97 -25.50 19.00
C ILE A 16 -22.38 -24.29 19.75
N ALA A 17 -21.74 -23.36 19.03
CA ALA A 17 -21.23 -22.13 19.61
C ALA A 17 -22.35 -21.27 20.21
N LEU A 18 -23.51 -21.18 19.55
CA LEU A 18 -24.69 -20.50 20.11
C LEU A 18 -25.22 -21.19 21.37
N LEU A 19 -25.16 -22.52 21.47
CA LEU A 19 -25.58 -23.22 22.70
C LEU A 19 -24.60 -23.00 23.85
N LEU A 20 -23.29 -22.96 23.58
CA LEU A 20 -22.26 -22.74 24.59
C LEU A 20 -22.20 -21.29 25.07
N PHE A 21 -22.27 -20.33 24.14
CA PHE A 21 -22.07 -18.91 24.43
C PHE A 21 -23.37 -18.11 24.50
N GLY A 22 -24.44 -18.58 23.87
CA GLY A 22 -25.77 -17.94 23.87
C GLY A 22 -25.69 -16.47 23.47
N LYS A 23 -26.28 -15.62 24.32
CA LYS A 23 -26.31 -14.15 24.12
C LYS A 23 -24.94 -13.49 24.29
N ARG A 24 -23.91 -14.20 24.77
CA ARG A 24 -22.55 -13.68 24.94
C ARG A 24 -21.71 -13.78 23.66
N LEU A 25 -22.15 -14.56 22.66
CA LEU A 25 -21.45 -14.69 21.38
C LEU A 25 -21.18 -13.34 20.68
N PRO A 26 -22.14 -12.38 20.56
CA PRO A 26 -21.85 -11.06 20.00
C PRO A 26 -20.89 -10.23 20.84
N GLU A 27 -20.86 -10.42 22.16
CA GLU A 27 -19.94 -9.74 23.07
C GLU A 27 -18.51 -10.29 22.90
N VAL A 28 -18.36 -11.61 22.85
CA VAL A 28 -17.09 -12.31 22.57
C VAL A 28 -16.54 -11.93 21.19
N ALA A 29 -17.39 -11.94 20.16
CA ALA A 29 -17.00 -11.54 18.81
C ALA A 29 -16.56 -10.08 18.74
N ARG A 30 -17.23 -9.17 19.47
CA ARG A 30 -16.82 -7.76 19.57
C ARG A 30 -15.47 -7.61 20.26
N ASN A 31 -15.26 -8.33 21.37
CA ASN A 31 -14.01 -8.25 22.13
C ASN A 31 -12.83 -8.82 21.34
N LEU A 32 -13.01 -9.99 20.69
CA LEU A 32 -12.03 -10.58 19.77
C LEU A 32 -11.78 -9.69 18.55
N GLY A 33 -12.84 -9.14 17.94
CA GLY A 33 -12.72 -8.30 16.76
C GLY A 33 -11.95 -7.00 17.03
N ARG A 34 -12.15 -6.39 18.20
CA ARG A 34 -11.36 -5.23 18.64
C ARG A 34 -9.89 -5.61 18.84
N GLY A 35 -9.60 -6.69 19.57
CA GLY A 35 -8.23 -7.17 19.77
C GLY A 35 -7.52 -7.53 18.46
N PHE A 36 -8.21 -8.18 17.52
CA PHE A 36 -7.67 -8.48 16.20
C PHE A 36 -7.43 -7.22 15.35
N SER A 37 -8.32 -6.22 15.44
CA SER A 37 -8.15 -4.93 14.75
C SER A 37 -6.93 -4.17 15.27
N GLU A 38 -6.75 -4.12 16.59
CA GLU A 38 -5.58 -3.48 17.21
C GLU A 38 -4.29 -4.26 16.90
N PHE A 39 -4.33 -5.59 16.95
CA PHE A 39 -3.21 -6.44 16.55
C PHE A 39 -2.80 -6.20 15.09
N LYS A 40 -3.77 -6.12 14.16
CA LYS A 40 -3.49 -5.81 12.76
C LYS A 40 -2.85 -4.43 12.59
N LYS A 41 -3.38 -3.40 13.27
CA LYS A 41 -2.81 -2.04 13.25
C LYS A 41 -1.37 -2.01 13.78
N GLY A 42 -1.12 -2.70 14.89
CA GLY A 42 0.22 -2.83 15.47
C GLY A 42 1.19 -3.54 14.53
N MET A 43 0.76 -4.63 13.90
CA MET A 43 1.59 -5.38 12.94
C MET A 43 1.93 -4.54 11.70
N THR A 44 0.98 -3.78 11.16
CA THR A 44 1.22 -2.87 10.03
C THR A 44 2.18 -1.74 10.42
N GLY A 45 1.95 -1.08 11.57
CA GLY A 45 2.84 -0.02 12.06
C GLY A 45 4.28 -0.50 12.29
N PHE A 46 4.46 -1.70 12.83
CA PHE A 46 5.78 -2.31 13.03
C PHE A 46 6.51 -2.58 11.71
N GLN A 47 5.79 -3.02 10.68
CA GLN A 47 6.38 -3.28 9.36
C GLN A 47 6.83 -1.96 8.69
N ASP A 48 6.06 -0.89 8.84
CA ASP A 48 6.41 0.44 8.34
C ASP A 48 7.61 1.04 9.08
N GLU A 49 7.66 0.90 10.40
CA GLU A 49 8.77 1.37 11.22
C GLU A 49 10.07 0.63 10.91
N MET A 50 10.02 -0.70 10.77
CA MET A 50 11.19 -1.50 10.36
C MET A 50 11.71 -1.07 8.97
N ARG A 51 10.81 -0.78 8.03
CA ARG A 51 11.18 -0.32 6.69
C ARG A 51 11.80 1.09 6.71
N ASN A 52 11.37 1.96 7.61
CA ASN A 52 11.96 3.28 7.79
C ASN A 52 13.34 3.19 8.45
N VAL A 53 13.49 2.38 9.49
CA VAL A 53 14.79 2.13 10.15
C VAL A 53 15.82 1.56 9.16
N SER A 54 15.43 0.63 8.30
CA SER A 54 16.32 0.13 7.23
C SER A 54 16.74 1.23 6.25
N ARG A 55 15.82 2.12 5.87
CA ARG A 55 16.13 3.25 4.97
C ARG A 55 17.02 4.30 5.61
N ASP A 56 16.83 4.57 6.90
CA ASP A 56 17.65 5.53 7.65
C ASP A 56 19.06 4.98 7.89
N ALA A 57 19.21 3.67 8.13
CA ALA A 57 20.50 3.00 8.19
C ALA A 57 21.27 3.09 6.85
N ASP A 58 20.58 2.90 5.72
CA ASP A 58 21.17 3.08 4.37
C ASP A 58 21.58 4.55 4.11
N ARG A 59 20.76 5.51 4.55
CA ARG A 59 21.05 6.96 4.39
C ARG A 59 22.24 7.42 5.21
N LEU A 60 22.38 6.95 6.45
CA LEU A 60 23.53 7.29 7.31
C LEU A 60 24.83 6.70 6.76
N SER A 61 24.76 5.53 6.12
CA SER A 61 25.90 4.91 5.42
C SER A 61 26.37 5.73 4.20
N TYR A 62 25.45 6.33 3.44
CA TYR A 62 25.78 7.15 2.26
C TYR A 62 26.23 8.58 2.58
N SER A 63 25.81 9.14 3.72
CA SER A 63 26.14 10.53 4.11
C SER A 63 27.54 10.68 4.72
N SER A 64 28.18 9.60 5.16
CA SER A 64 29.53 9.67 5.77
C SER A 64 30.69 9.64 4.77
N GLY A 65 30.40 9.61 3.45
CA GLY A 65 31.40 9.51 2.38
C GLY A 65 31.49 10.70 1.42
N SER A 66 30.78 11.81 1.65
CA SER A 66 30.81 12.95 0.72
C SER A 66 31.06 14.28 1.43
N SER A 67 32.31 14.50 1.84
CA SER A 67 32.82 15.84 2.11
C SER A 67 34.22 16.01 1.54
N SER A 68 34.37 16.99 0.63
CA SER A 68 35.55 17.42 -0.16
C SER A 68 35.67 16.68 -1.52
N THR A 69 35.76 17.31 -2.71
CA THR A 69 36.31 18.62 -3.08
C THR A 69 35.91 18.99 -4.54
N GLU A 70 35.95 20.29 -4.88
CA GLU A 70 36.05 20.93 -6.22
C GLU A 70 34.79 21.03 -7.12
N LYS A 71 34.12 22.19 -7.21
CA LYS A 71 34.47 23.44 -7.94
C LYS A 71 34.26 23.35 -9.46
N LYS A 72 33.11 23.84 -9.96
CA LYS A 72 33.03 24.59 -11.24
C LYS A 72 31.81 25.52 -11.28
N THR A 73 32.04 26.75 -10.84
CA THR A 73 31.34 27.94 -11.32
C THR A 73 31.85 28.25 -12.73
N GLU A 74 30.95 28.28 -13.72
CA GLU A 74 31.12 29.01 -14.99
C GLU A 74 29.73 29.02 -15.68
N SER A 75 28.89 30.03 -15.43
CA SER A 75 28.63 31.13 -16.37
C SER A 75 27.66 30.77 -17.52
N ARG A 76 26.38 31.12 -17.38
CA ARG A 76 25.71 32.23 -18.10
C ARG A 76 24.19 32.00 -18.20
N PRO A 77 23.36 32.99 -17.80
CA PRO A 77 21.93 32.97 -18.04
C PRO A 77 21.63 33.40 -19.48
N GLU A 78 20.70 32.74 -20.16
CA GLU A 78 19.92 33.38 -21.23
C GLU A 78 18.44 32.96 -21.15
N PRO A 79 17.52 33.87 -21.53
CA PRO A 79 16.15 33.99 -21.02
C PRO A 79 15.10 33.40 -22.02
N PRO A 80 13.79 33.48 -21.74
CA PRO A 80 12.75 32.59 -22.25
C PRO A 80 12.31 32.92 -23.70
N GLN A 81 12.04 31.88 -24.48
CA GLN A 81 11.35 31.98 -25.77
C GLN A 81 9.90 31.52 -25.62
N GLU A 82 9.02 32.50 -25.77
CA GLU A 82 7.57 32.44 -25.95
C GLU A 82 7.30 32.55 -27.46
N GLU A 83 6.60 31.59 -28.06
CA GLU A 83 5.74 31.69 -29.27
C GLU A 83 5.27 30.26 -29.62
N ALA A 84 4.02 29.85 -29.39
CA ALA A 84 2.78 30.15 -30.13
C ALA A 84 2.53 29.21 -31.35
N ALA A 85 1.23 28.86 -31.52
CA ALA A 85 0.57 28.16 -32.62
C ALA A 85 0.73 26.61 -32.67
N ALA A 86 -0.30 25.80 -32.38
CA ALA A 86 -1.54 25.55 -33.15
C ALA A 86 -1.29 24.85 -34.50
N GLY A 87 -1.89 23.67 -34.65
CA GLY A 87 -1.90 22.85 -35.87
C GLY A 87 -2.06 21.37 -35.48
N SER A 88 -3.26 20.88 -35.15
CA SER A 88 -4.27 20.35 -36.10
C SER A 88 -3.65 19.49 -37.19
N ASP A 89 -3.68 18.17 -37.02
CA ASP A 89 -3.91 17.16 -38.07
C ASP A 89 -3.82 15.76 -37.44
N PHE A 90 -4.91 15.32 -36.80
CA PHE A 90 -5.14 13.90 -36.54
C PHE A 90 -6.23 13.44 -37.51
N ASP A 91 -5.79 13.01 -38.68
CA ASP A 91 -6.66 12.42 -39.71
C ASP A 91 -6.75 10.91 -39.45
N ALA A 92 -7.81 10.51 -38.73
CA ALA A 92 -8.05 9.11 -38.39
C ALA A 92 -8.69 8.37 -39.58
N PRO A 93 -8.05 7.33 -40.13
CA PRO A 93 -8.57 6.62 -41.30
C PRO A 93 -9.86 5.85 -40.95
N LYS A 94 -10.88 5.99 -41.80
CA LYS A 94 -12.13 5.24 -41.72
C LYS A 94 -11.90 3.80 -42.18
N PHE A 95 -12.13 2.85 -41.27
CA PHE A 95 -12.10 1.42 -41.57
C PHE A 95 -13.48 1.02 -42.13
N GLU A 96 -13.59 0.90 -43.45
CA GLU A 96 -14.71 0.20 -44.10
C GLU A 96 -14.51 -1.31 -43.92
N VAL A 97 -15.56 -2.00 -43.47
CA VAL A 97 -15.60 -3.45 -43.29
C VAL A 97 -16.63 -3.96 -44.30
N ASP A 98 -16.16 -4.68 -45.32
CA ASP A 98 -16.99 -5.46 -46.25
C ASP A 98 -17.69 -6.65 -45.56
#